data_AF-A0A9X1TQH6-F1
#
_entry.id   AF-A0A9X1TQH6-F1
#
_cell.length_a   1.000
_cell.length_b   1.000
_cell.length_c   1.000
_cell.angle_alpha   90.00
_cell.angle_beta   90.00
_cell.angle_gamma   90.00
#
_symmetry.space_group_name_H-M   'P 1'
#
loop_
_entity.id
_entity.type
_entity.pdbx_description
1 polymer ?
#
loop_
_entity_poly.entity_id
_entity_poly.type
_entity_poly.pdbx_seq_one_letter_code
_entity_poly.pdbx_strand_id
1 'polypeptide(L)'
;MRRAVVPAVAAAVVLMSGCGEDVPGCGWENRPESFPVEGEKRPVRIRPSERHPGLGGREVTDALPPRPDRDAGPTAQALYDLQRKTLDMVGELGEIEPGRCEGGELALEVGDTTRCTVSYEGVEVPWQVKITNAIPQGVGTPYGIDYQYTVRPLRTVVLAQEVYDWFAWEAGKNGPDSLSAPKEPRCDRLPKIFTAEPGRDTGYHCQRLGYSCTDGDFDFEWNDVAIRVDEEGAVRVDG
;
A
#
# COMPACT_ATOMS: atom_id res chain seq x y z
N MET A 1 -80.40 0.83 23.50
CA MET A 1 -79.28 1.07 24.45
C MET A 1 -77.98 0.75 23.73
N ARG A 2 -77.01 1.66 23.83
CA ARG A 2 -75.93 1.89 22.86
C ARG A 2 -74.85 0.78 22.88
N ARG A 3 -74.49 0.28 21.70
CA ARG A 3 -73.32 -0.58 21.45
C ARG A 3 -72.04 0.26 21.63
N ALA A 4 -71.10 -0.29 22.38
CA ALA A 4 -69.76 0.25 22.55
C ALA A 4 -68.97 0.08 21.24
N VAL A 5 -68.36 1.16 20.77
CA VAL A 5 -67.33 1.16 19.73
C VAL A 5 -66.07 1.66 20.39
N VAL A 6 -65.10 0.77 20.59
CA VAL A 6 -63.75 1.11 21.05
C VAL A 6 -62.92 1.41 19.80
N PRO A 7 -62.39 2.62 19.61
CA PRO A 7 -61.45 2.86 18.54
C PRO A 7 -60.07 2.34 18.96
N ALA A 8 -59.56 1.38 18.19
CA ALA A 8 -58.18 0.94 18.26
C ALA A 8 -57.27 2.06 17.74
N VAL A 9 -56.45 2.63 18.61
CA VAL A 9 -55.38 3.56 18.23
C VAL A 9 -54.20 2.72 17.76
N ALA A 10 -54.04 2.59 16.45
CA ALA A 10 -52.83 2.06 15.86
C ALA A 10 -51.72 3.11 15.99
N ALA A 11 -50.78 2.88 16.92
CA ALA A 11 -49.56 3.66 17.00
C ALA A 11 -48.65 3.28 15.83
N ALA A 12 -48.63 4.11 14.79
CA ALA A 12 -47.61 4.05 13.76
C ALA A 12 -46.29 4.59 14.36
N VAL A 13 -45.45 3.67 14.84
CA VAL A 13 -44.05 3.98 15.14
C VAL A 13 -43.34 4.15 13.81
N VAL A 14 -43.24 5.39 13.35
CA VAL A 14 -42.35 5.75 12.23
C VAL A 14 -40.93 5.69 12.78
N LEU A 15 -40.24 4.58 12.52
CA LEU A 15 -38.79 4.50 12.67
C LEU A 15 -38.18 5.41 11.61
N MET A 16 -37.93 6.67 11.98
CA MET A 16 -37.08 7.59 11.23
C MET A 16 -35.66 7.01 11.21
N SER A 17 -35.38 6.15 10.23
CA SER A 17 -34.03 5.92 9.73
C SER A 17 -33.70 7.10 8.81
N GLY A 18 -33.44 8.25 9.42
CA GLY A 18 -33.06 9.48 8.72
C GLY A 18 -31.55 9.63 8.70
N CYS A 19 -31.00 9.64 7.49
CA CYS A 19 -29.64 10.06 7.16
C CYS A 19 -29.34 11.43 7.80
N GLY A 20 -28.09 11.63 8.22
CA GLY A 20 -27.61 12.73 9.06
C GLY A 20 -28.25 14.08 8.77
N GLU A 21 -28.82 14.68 9.81
CA GLU A 21 -29.27 16.07 9.79
C GLU A 21 -28.06 16.97 9.53
N ASP A 22 -28.04 17.61 8.35
CA ASP A 22 -27.14 18.73 8.06
C ASP A 22 -27.40 19.83 9.10
N VAL A 23 -26.49 19.98 10.06
CA VAL A 23 -26.51 21.09 11.01
C VAL A 23 -26.33 22.38 10.20
N PRO A 24 -27.31 23.31 10.19
CA PRO A 24 -27.20 24.54 9.42
C PRO A 24 -25.93 25.32 9.82
N GLY A 25 -25.07 25.62 8.84
CA GLY A 25 -23.82 26.36 9.05
C GLY A 25 -22.56 25.50 9.20
N CYS A 26 -22.67 24.17 9.24
CA CYS A 26 -21.52 23.27 9.40
C CYS A 26 -20.90 22.72 8.09
N GLY A 27 -21.30 23.27 6.94
CA GLY A 27 -20.66 22.96 5.65
C GLY A 27 -19.25 23.53 5.54
N TRP A 28 -18.35 22.84 4.84
CA TRP A 28 -16.95 23.26 4.62
C TRP A 28 -16.83 24.66 4.00
N GLU A 29 -17.81 25.07 3.21
CA GLU A 29 -17.95 26.40 2.62
C GLU A 29 -18.23 27.52 3.63
N ASN A 30 -18.74 27.19 4.82
CA ASN A 30 -19.05 28.16 5.88
C ASN A 30 -17.92 28.33 6.90
N ARG A 31 -16.78 27.65 6.68
CA ARG A 31 -15.66 27.70 7.63
C ARG A 31 -14.97 29.08 7.65
N PRO A 32 -14.31 29.44 8.76
CA PRO A 32 -13.45 30.62 8.83
C PRO A 32 -12.30 30.56 7.81
N GLU A 33 -11.88 31.70 7.26
CA GLU A 33 -10.68 31.78 6.41
C GLU A 33 -9.38 31.44 7.19
N SER A 34 -9.39 31.66 8.50
CA SER A 34 -8.32 31.29 9.42
C SER A 34 -8.89 30.64 10.67
N PHE A 35 -8.32 29.50 11.06
CA PHE A 35 -8.74 28.75 12.24
C PHE A 35 -7.49 28.20 12.96
N PRO A 36 -7.51 28.13 14.30
CA PRO A 36 -6.52 27.36 15.02
C PRO A 36 -6.69 25.88 14.66
N VAL A 37 -5.58 25.16 14.48
CA VAL A 37 -5.58 23.71 14.23
C VAL A 37 -4.83 23.05 15.38
N GLU A 38 -5.44 22.07 16.02
CA GLU A 38 -4.80 21.27 17.06
C GLU A 38 -3.77 20.31 16.46
N GLY A 39 -2.66 20.11 17.17
CA GLY A 39 -1.59 19.20 16.79
C GLY A 39 -0.44 19.83 15.99
N GLU A 40 0.66 19.08 15.86
CA GLU A 40 1.83 19.51 15.11
C GLU A 40 1.68 19.15 13.62
N LYS A 41 1.87 20.16 12.78
CA LYS A 41 1.77 20.07 11.33
C LYS A 41 3.02 19.41 10.73
N ARG A 42 2.84 18.31 9.98
CA ARG A 42 3.97 17.68 9.25
C ARG A 42 4.56 18.60 8.16
N PRO A 43 5.88 18.51 7.91
CA PRO A 43 6.59 19.49 7.10
C PRO A 43 6.39 19.35 5.59
N VAL A 44 6.10 18.16 5.06
CA VAL A 44 5.98 17.93 3.61
C VAL A 44 4.52 18.07 3.20
N ARG A 45 4.22 19.01 2.30
CA ARG A 45 2.87 19.15 1.71
C ARG A 45 2.73 18.22 0.53
N ILE A 46 1.65 17.45 0.49
CA ILE A 46 1.28 16.58 -0.62
C ILE A 46 0.22 17.28 -1.46
N ARG A 47 0.32 17.13 -2.79
CA ARG A 47 -0.72 17.58 -3.71
C ARG A 47 -1.57 16.36 -4.09
N PRO A 48 -2.89 16.39 -3.88
CA PRO A 48 -3.76 15.32 -4.35
C PRO A 48 -3.56 15.04 -5.84
N SER A 49 -3.65 13.77 -6.22
CA SER A 49 -3.41 13.28 -7.58
C SER A 49 -4.46 12.24 -7.94
N GLU A 50 -4.86 12.17 -9.21
CA GLU A 50 -5.69 11.09 -9.74
C GLU A 50 -4.83 9.95 -10.33
N ARG A 51 -3.51 10.18 -10.47
CA ARG A 51 -2.58 9.19 -11.00
C ARG A 51 -2.31 8.13 -9.94
N HIS A 52 -2.65 6.89 -10.24
CA HIS A 52 -2.25 5.74 -9.43
C HIS A 52 -0.72 5.55 -9.50
N PRO A 53 -0.02 5.40 -8.35
CA PRO A 53 1.42 5.17 -8.29
C PRO A 53 1.81 3.74 -8.69
N GLY A 54 3.11 3.46 -8.70
CA GLY A 54 3.67 2.17 -9.11
C GLY A 54 3.96 2.05 -10.60
N LEU A 55 4.66 0.97 -10.95
CA LEU A 55 5.06 0.64 -12.33
C LEU A 55 4.03 -0.22 -13.04
N GLY A 56 3.89 -0.02 -14.36
CA GLY A 56 3.23 -0.98 -15.23
C GLY A 56 4.12 -2.21 -15.46
N GLY A 57 3.53 -3.41 -15.52
CA GLY A 57 4.30 -4.66 -15.69
C GLY A 57 5.19 -4.73 -16.94
N ARG A 58 4.87 -3.95 -17.99
CA ARG A 58 5.73 -3.80 -19.16
C ARG A 58 6.99 -2.98 -18.84
N GLU A 59 6.86 -1.89 -18.09
CA GLU A 59 7.99 -1.04 -17.70
C GLU A 59 8.99 -1.83 -16.85
N VAL A 60 8.50 -2.67 -15.94
CA VAL A 60 9.34 -3.56 -15.12
C VAL A 60 10.06 -4.59 -15.99
N THR A 61 9.37 -5.19 -16.96
CA THR A 61 9.98 -6.19 -17.85
C THR A 61 11.05 -5.58 -18.75
N ASP A 62 10.80 -4.38 -19.27
CA ASP A 62 11.74 -3.66 -20.14
C ASP A 62 12.99 -3.16 -19.39
N ALA A 63 12.90 -2.97 -18.07
CA ALA A 63 14.01 -2.53 -17.23
C ALA A 63 14.96 -3.66 -16.79
N LEU A 64 14.52 -4.92 -16.89
CA LEU A 64 15.31 -6.08 -16.48
C LEU A 64 16.13 -6.64 -17.66
N PRO A 65 17.23 -7.35 -17.37
CA PRO A 65 17.91 -8.13 -18.40
C PRO A 65 16.94 -9.15 -19.03
N PRO A 66 17.25 -9.71 -20.22
CA PRO A 66 16.43 -10.76 -20.80
C PRO A 66 16.17 -11.89 -19.81
N ARG A 67 14.91 -12.32 -19.71
CA ARG A 67 14.52 -13.43 -18.84
C ARG A 67 15.41 -14.65 -19.14
N PRO A 68 16.00 -15.29 -18.11
CA PRO A 68 16.81 -16.48 -18.31
C PRO A 68 16.01 -17.59 -18.99
N ASP A 69 16.67 -18.31 -19.90
CA ASP A 69 16.11 -19.51 -20.51
C ASP A 69 15.88 -20.60 -19.46
N ARG A 70 15.05 -21.59 -19.80
CA ARG A 70 14.77 -22.72 -18.91
C ARG A 70 16.04 -23.48 -18.51
N ASP A 71 17.01 -23.53 -19.41
CA ASP A 71 18.29 -24.23 -19.22
C ASP A 71 19.27 -23.48 -18.29
N ALA A 72 18.99 -22.22 -17.94
CA ALA A 72 19.79 -21.45 -16.98
C ALA A 72 19.64 -21.95 -15.53
N GLY A 73 18.66 -22.83 -15.28
CA GLY A 73 18.42 -23.48 -13.99
C GLY A 73 17.53 -22.68 -13.03
N PRO A 74 17.04 -23.33 -11.96
CA PRO A 74 16.08 -22.75 -11.02
C PRO A 74 16.61 -21.54 -10.26
N THR A 75 17.90 -21.53 -9.90
CA THR A 75 18.53 -20.40 -9.21
C THR A 75 18.48 -19.13 -10.04
N ALA A 76 18.83 -19.20 -11.34
CA ALA A 76 18.83 -18.03 -12.21
C ALA A 76 17.40 -17.48 -12.42
N GLN A 77 16.42 -18.37 -12.57
CA GLN A 77 15.01 -17.98 -12.68
C GLN A 77 14.50 -17.30 -11.41
N ALA A 78 14.84 -17.85 -10.24
CA ALA A 78 14.45 -17.24 -8.97
C ALA A 78 15.09 -15.88 -8.75
N LEU A 79 16.38 -15.72 -9.04
CA LEU A 79 17.05 -14.42 -8.92
C LEU A 79 16.44 -13.37 -9.84
N TYR A 80 16.09 -13.73 -11.07
CA TYR A 80 15.36 -12.85 -11.98
C TYR A 80 13.98 -12.46 -11.42
N ASP A 81 13.21 -13.43 -10.91
CA ASP A 81 11.89 -13.17 -10.33
C ASP A 81 11.98 -12.32 -9.06
N LEU A 82 13.05 -12.44 -8.26
CA LEU A 82 13.32 -11.57 -7.12
C LEU A 82 13.67 -10.14 -7.54
N GLN A 83 14.43 -9.95 -8.62
CA GLN A 83 14.70 -8.61 -9.16
C GLN A 83 13.39 -7.93 -9.58
N ARG A 84 12.57 -8.64 -10.35
CA ARG A 84 11.24 -8.16 -10.75
C ARG A 84 10.37 -7.79 -9.55
N LYS A 85 10.26 -8.68 -8.56
CA LYS A 85 9.47 -8.43 -7.35
C LYS A 85 10.00 -7.27 -6.52
N THR A 86 11.32 -7.03 -6.54
CA THR A 86 11.92 -5.86 -5.88
C THR A 86 11.52 -4.56 -6.56
N LEU A 87 11.53 -4.52 -7.91
CA LEU A 87 11.02 -3.36 -8.65
C LEU A 87 9.51 -3.14 -8.43
N ASP A 88 8.72 -4.21 -8.45
CA ASP A 88 7.28 -4.16 -8.16
C ASP A 88 7.00 -3.62 -6.74
N MET A 89 7.79 -4.05 -5.74
CA MET A 89 7.69 -3.58 -4.35
C MET A 89 8.04 -2.10 -4.21
N VAL A 90 9.06 -1.63 -4.93
CA VAL A 90 9.52 -0.23 -4.86
C VAL A 90 8.59 0.72 -5.60
N GLY A 91 7.96 0.26 -6.69
CA GLY A 91 7.04 1.07 -7.48
C GLY A 91 7.72 2.10 -8.40
N GLU A 92 9.05 2.11 -8.46
CA GLU A 92 9.84 3.02 -9.30
C GLU A 92 11.05 2.30 -9.94
N LEU A 93 11.38 2.70 -11.18
CA LEU A 93 12.58 2.20 -11.86
C LEU A 93 13.84 2.74 -11.16
N GLY A 94 14.85 1.87 -11.03
CA GLY A 94 16.13 2.22 -10.44
C GLY A 94 17.19 1.18 -10.79
N GLU A 95 18.42 1.44 -10.37
CA GLU A 95 19.52 0.50 -10.53
C GLU A 95 19.25 -0.76 -9.70
N ILE A 96 19.18 -1.91 -10.37
CA ILE A 96 18.99 -3.21 -9.74
C ILE A 96 20.08 -4.18 -10.18
N GLU A 97 20.83 -4.69 -9.21
CA GLU A 97 21.94 -5.60 -9.49
C GLU A 97 21.47 -7.05 -9.48
N PRO A 98 22.18 -7.97 -10.18
CA PRO A 98 21.95 -9.40 -10.05
C PRO A 98 22.05 -9.84 -8.58
N GLY A 99 21.04 -10.59 -8.13
CA GLY A 99 21.04 -11.12 -6.77
C GLY A 99 21.99 -12.30 -6.58
N ARG A 100 22.12 -12.74 -5.33
CA ARG A 100 22.90 -13.92 -4.94
C ARG A 100 22.17 -14.71 -3.85
N CYS A 101 22.28 -16.03 -3.89
CA CYS A 101 21.76 -16.91 -2.85
C CYS A 101 22.87 -17.34 -1.89
N GLU A 102 22.53 -17.52 -0.61
CA GLU A 102 23.43 -18.14 0.36
C GLU A 102 23.81 -19.55 -0.11
N GLY A 103 25.11 -19.88 -0.09
CA GLY A 103 25.63 -21.13 -0.67
C GLY A 103 25.84 -21.08 -2.19
N GLY A 104 25.50 -19.97 -2.86
CA GLY A 104 25.69 -19.76 -4.30
C GLY A 104 24.51 -20.23 -5.16
N GLU A 105 23.68 -21.13 -4.65
CA GLU A 105 22.51 -21.68 -5.34
C GLU A 105 21.33 -21.93 -4.41
N LEU A 106 20.15 -22.18 -4.98
CA LEU A 106 18.99 -22.62 -4.21
C LEU A 106 19.17 -24.05 -3.71
N ALA A 107 18.74 -24.30 -2.48
CA ALA A 107 18.50 -25.66 -2.00
C ALA A 107 17.22 -26.18 -2.67
N LEU A 108 17.36 -27.24 -3.47
CA LEU A 108 16.29 -27.71 -4.37
C LEU A 108 15.38 -28.78 -3.76
N GLU A 109 15.58 -29.17 -2.50
CA GLU A 109 14.70 -30.11 -1.83
C GLU A 109 13.37 -29.44 -1.47
N VAL A 110 12.26 -30.15 -1.65
CA VAL A 110 10.93 -29.61 -1.34
C VAL A 110 10.82 -29.33 0.17
N GLY A 111 10.47 -28.11 0.51
CA GLY A 111 10.39 -27.63 1.89
C GLY A 111 11.59 -26.79 2.32
N ASP A 112 12.73 -26.90 1.62
CA ASP A 112 13.92 -26.13 1.92
C ASP A 112 13.72 -24.65 1.66
N THR A 113 14.42 -23.86 2.47
CA THR A 113 14.45 -22.42 2.35
C THR A 113 15.87 -21.94 2.10
N THR A 114 16.04 -21.05 1.15
CA THR A 114 17.31 -20.38 0.86
C THR A 114 17.12 -18.89 0.95
N ARG A 115 18.05 -18.20 1.60
CA ARG A 115 18.08 -16.74 1.58
C ARG A 115 18.77 -16.28 0.32
N CYS A 116 18.12 -15.40 -0.44
CA CYS A 116 18.72 -14.74 -1.59
C CYS A 116 18.60 -13.23 -1.43
N THR A 117 19.60 -12.48 -1.86
CA THR A 117 19.65 -11.03 -1.69
C THR A 117 19.80 -10.37 -3.05
N VAL A 118 18.95 -9.40 -3.33
CA VAL A 118 19.02 -8.49 -4.49
C VAL A 118 19.45 -7.11 -3.98
N SER A 119 20.13 -6.32 -4.80
CA SER A 119 20.48 -4.93 -4.45
C SER A 119 19.67 -3.98 -5.33
N TYR A 120 19.02 -2.99 -4.71
CA TYR A 120 18.32 -1.91 -5.40
C TYR A 120 18.89 -0.57 -4.93
N GLU A 121 19.43 0.24 -5.84
CA GLU A 121 20.07 1.53 -5.54
C GLU A 121 21.10 1.43 -4.40
N GLY A 122 21.84 0.31 -4.37
CA GLY A 122 22.84 0.00 -3.35
C GLY A 122 22.29 -0.51 -2.00
N VAL A 123 20.97 -0.70 -1.88
CA VAL A 123 20.33 -1.26 -0.68
C VAL A 123 20.08 -2.75 -0.86
N GLU A 124 20.60 -3.55 0.06
CA GLU A 124 20.38 -5.00 0.07
C GLU A 124 18.96 -5.35 0.53
N VAL A 125 18.25 -6.09 -0.32
CA VAL A 125 16.89 -6.58 -0.13
C VAL A 125 16.96 -8.10 0.03
N PRO A 126 17.01 -8.61 1.27
CA PRO A 126 17.03 -10.04 1.52
C PRO A 126 15.64 -10.65 1.35
N TRP A 127 15.58 -11.77 0.64
CA TRP A 127 14.40 -12.58 0.40
C TRP A 127 14.61 -13.99 0.93
N GLN A 128 13.54 -14.61 1.42
CA GLN A 128 13.47 -16.04 1.69
C GLN A 128 12.76 -16.72 0.53
N VAL A 129 13.46 -17.61 -0.16
CA VAL A 129 12.92 -18.47 -1.21
C VAL A 129 12.64 -19.84 -0.61
N LYS A 130 11.45 -20.39 -0.81
CA LYS A 130 11.08 -21.73 -0.35
C LYS A 130 10.64 -22.59 -1.52
N ILE A 131 11.28 -23.74 -1.72
CA ILE A 131 10.83 -24.71 -2.71
C ILE A 131 9.56 -25.37 -2.18
N THR A 132 8.46 -25.26 -2.93
CA THR A 132 7.15 -25.79 -2.54
C THR A 132 6.81 -27.06 -3.29
N ASN A 133 7.37 -27.27 -4.48
CA ASN A 133 7.13 -28.46 -5.27
C ASN A 133 8.27 -28.72 -6.26
N ALA A 134 8.44 -29.98 -6.64
CA ALA A 134 9.37 -30.42 -7.68
C ALA A 134 8.63 -31.39 -8.59
N ILE A 135 8.27 -30.92 -9.80
CA ILE A 135 7.43 -31.67 -10.74
C ILE A 135 8.34 -32.26 -11.82
N PRO A 136 8.51 -33.59 -11.88
CA PRO A 136 9.20 -34.22 -12.99
C PRO A 136 8.46 -33.94 -14.29
N GLN A 137 9.13 -33.34 -15.27
CA GLN A 137 8.56 -33.17 -16.61
C GLN A 137 8.48 -34.56 -17.28
N GLY A 138 7.29 -34.92 -17.73
CA GLY A 138 6.95 -36.27 -18.20
C GLY A 138 7.71 -36.77 -19.43
N VAL A 139 7.55 -38.07 -19.69
CA VAL A 139 8.22 -38.87 -20.73
C VAL A 139 8.15 -38.19 -22.10
N GLY A 140 9.31 -37.90 -22.71
CA GLY A 140 9.43 -37.32 -24.06
C GLY A 140 10.04 -35.91 -24.10
N THR A 141 10.23 -35.27 -22.95
CA THR A 141 11.13 -34.12 -22.81
C THR A 141 12.44 -34.58 -22.15
N PRO A 142 13.62 -34.07 -22.55
CA PRO A 142 14.86 -34.48 -21.94
C PRO A 142 14.91 -33.92 -20.52
N TYR A 143 14.64 -34.79 -19.54
CA TYR A 143 14.94 -34.68 -18.10
C TYR A 143 14.99 -33.25 -17.53
N GLY A 144 13.83 -32.67 -17.26
CA GLY A 144 13.71 -31.43 -16.49
C GLY A 144 12.85 -31.64 -15.24
N ILE A 145 13.25 -31.09 -14.11
CA ILE A 145 12.38 -30.90 -12.95
C ILE A 145 11.91 -29.45 -12.99
N ASP A 146 10.60 -29.24 -12.97
CA ASP A 146 10.02 -27.91 -12.81
C ASP A 146 9.84 -27.62 -11.31
N TYR A 147 10.64 -26.68 -10.81
CA TYR A 147 10.64 -26.29 -9.41
C TYR A 147 9.66 -25.15 -9.19
N GLN A 148 8.68 -25.38 -8.32
CA GLN A 148 7.81 -24.31 -7.85
C GLN A 148 8.34 -23.81 -6.51
N TYR A 149 8.25 -22.50 -6.32
CA TYR A 149 8.73 -21.88 -5.10
C TYR A 149 7.87 -20.67 -4.73
N THR A 150 7.93 -20.31 -3.45
CA THR A 150 7.39 -19.05 -2.93
C THR A 150 8.54 -18.17 -2.47
N VAL A 151 8.33 -16.85 -2.50
CA VAL A 151 9.31 -15.88 -2.03
C VAL A 151 8.65 -14.91 -1.08
N ARG A 152 9.39 -14.51 -0.04
CA ARG A 152 8.96 -13.49 0.93
C ARG A 152 10.11 -12.54 1.22
N PRO A 153 9.90 -11.22 1.25
CA PRO A 153 10.94 -10.31 1.69
C PRO A 153 11.20 -10.56 3.18
N LEU A 154 12.46 -10.54 3.59
CA LEU A 154 12.85 -10.51 5.00
C LEU A 154 13.03 -9.08 5.50
N ARG A 155 13.24 -8.15 4.57
CA ARG A 155 13.28 -6.70 4.76
C ARG A 155 12.84 -6.05 3.46
N THR A 156 12.06 -4.98 3.58
CA THR A 156 11.54 -4.23 2.44
C THR A 156 12.43 -3.04 2.14
N VAL A 157 12.31 -2.50 0.94
CA VAL A 157 12.90 -1.23 0.53
C VAL A 157 11.76 -0.30 0.11
N VAL A 158 11.78 0.92 0.62
CA VAL A 158 10.72 1.91 0.40
C VAL A 158 11.35 3.20 -0.08
N LEU A 159 10.80 3.76 -1.14
CA LEU A 159 11.14 5.11 -1.59
C LEU A 159 10.17 6.12 -0.98
N ALA A 160 10.71 7.25 -0.52
CA ALA A 160 9.91 8.37 -0.04
C ALA A 160 8.89 8.83 -1.10
N GLN A 161 9.32 8.86 -2.36
CA GLN A 161 8.49 9.32 -3.47
C GLN A 161 7.26 8.41 -3.65
N GLU A 162 7.43 7.09 -3.60
CA GLU A 162 6.33 6.14 -3.69
C GLU A 162 5.31 6.34 -2.57
N VAL A 163 5.76 6.57 -1.33
CA VAL A 163 4.86 6.90 -0.21
C VAL A 163 4.07 8.18 -0.47
N TYR A 164 4.73 9.22 -0.95
CA TYR A 164 4.10 10.49 -1.26
C TYR A 164 3.10 10.38 -2.40
N ASP A 165 3.41 9.60 -3.43
CA ASP A 165 2.52 9.40 -4.57
C ASP A 165 1.32 8.51 -4.22
N TRP A 166 1.49 7.48 -3.39
CA TRP A 166 0.37 6.72 -2.81
C TRP A 166 -0.55 7.61 -2.00
N PHE A 167 0.00 8.42 -1.10
CA PHE A 167 -0.84 9.29 -0.29
C PHE A 167 -1.50 10.40 -1.13
N ALA A 168 -0.82 10.91 -2.16
CA ALA A 168 -1.40 11.85 -3.12
C ALA A 168 -2.57 11.23 -3.88
N TRP A 169 -2.42 10.00 -4.34
CA TRP A 169 -3.47 9.26 -5.02
C TRP A 169 -4.65 8.99 -4.10
N GLU A 170 -4.40 8.50 -2.88
CA GLU A 170 -5.44 8.27 -1.86
C GLU A 170 -6.23 9.54 -1.55
N ALA A 171 -5.57 10.70 -1.50
CA ALA A 171 -6.22 11.99 -1.30
C ALA A 171 -6.98 12.50 -2.53
N GLY A 172 -6.61 12.08 -3.74
CA GLY A 172 -7.16 12.60 -5.00
C GLY A 172 -8.10 11.65 -5.76
N LYS A 173 -8.17 10.36 -5.39
CA LYS A 173 -8.89 9.32 -6.16
C LYS A 173 -10.40 9.55 -6.34
N ASN A 174 -11.00 10.41 -5.50
CA ASN A 174 -12.41 10.81 -5.61
C ASN A 174 -12.59 12.19 -6.28
N GLY A 175 -11.56 12.69 -6.96
CA GLY A 175 -11.47 14.03 -7.50
C GLY A 175 -10.75 14.97 -6.52
N PRO A 176 -9.62 15.59 -6.92
CA PRO A 176 -8.79 16.43 -6.04
C PRO A 176 -9.50 17.68 -5.54
N ASP A 177 -10.51 18.16 -6.29
CA ASP A 177 -11.33 19.32 -5.95
C ASP A 177 -12.64 18.95 -5.22
N SER A 178 -12.88 17.66 -4.95
CA SER A 178 -14.08 17.22 -4.26
C SER A 178 -14.16 17.77 -2.82
N LEU A 179 -15.37 17.93 -2.30
CA LEU A 179 -15.59 18.35 -0.91
C LEU A 179 -15.05 17.32 0.10
N SER A 180 -15.01 16.04 -0.30
CA SER A 180 -14.48 14.92 0.50
C SER A 180 -12.98 14.70 0.36
N ALA A 181 -12.30 15.37 -0.60
CA ALA A 181 -10.85 15.27 -0.71
C ALA A 181 -10.17 15.87 0.53
N PRO A 182 -9.22 15.13 1.17
CA PRO A 182 -8.46 15.62 2.30
C PRO A 182 -7.86 17.00 2.01
N LYS A 183 -8.05 17.91 2.96
CA LYS A 183 -7.61 19.29 2.82
C LYS A 183 -6.21 19.41 3.39
N GLU A 184 -5.30 19.95 2.59
CA GLU A 184 -3.87 20.06 2.91
C GLU A 184 -3.24 18.74 3.39
N PRO A 185 -3.23 17.65 2.59
CA PRO A 185 -2.56 16.42 2.98
C PRO A 185 -1.06 16.68 3.18
N ARG A 186 -0.47 16.10 4.23
CA ARG A 186 0.94 16.29 4.58
C ARG A 186 1.59 14.98 4.98
N CYS A 187 2.92 14.92 4.97
CA CYS A 187 3.67 13.79 5.50
C CYS A 187 4.95 14.23 6.19
N ASP A 188 5.48 13.34 7.02
CA ASP A 188 6.82 13.44 7.53
C ASP A 188 7.84 13.61 6.39
N ARG A 189 8.97 14.23 6.71
CA ARG A 189 10.12 14.26 5.79
C ARG A 189 10.81 12.90 5.85
N LEU A 190 10.58 12.09 4.83
CA LEU A 190 11.11 10.73 4.73
C LEU A 190 12.54 10.76 4.16
N PRO A 191 13.42 9.82 4.57
CA PRO A 191 14.65 9.55 3.83
C PRO A 191 14.33 9.11 2.40
N LYS A 192 15.15 9.51 1.41
CA LYS A 192 14.91 9.18 -0.02
C LYS A 192 14.60 7.69 -0.22
N ILE A 193 15.39 6.84 0.43
CA ILE A 193 15.25 5.39 0.47
C ILE A 193 15.43 4.94 1.92
N PHE A 194 14.57 4.04 2.38
CA PHE A 194 14.68 3.44 3.71
C PHE A 194 14.15 2.01 3.68
N THR A 195 14.39 1.28 4.76
CA THR A 195 13.95 -0.12 4.90
C THR A 195 12.94 -0.26 6.01
N ALA A 196 11.99 -1.18 5.83
CA ALA A 196 11.03 -1.54 6.88
C ALA A 196 10.93 -3.06 7.04
N GLU A 197 10.36 -3.48 8.17
CA GLU A 197 9.99 -4.88 8.36
C GLU A 197 8.67 -5.15 7.62
N PRO A 198 8.57 -6.24 6.84
CA PRO A 198 7.31 -6.61 6.19
C PRO A 198 6.17 -6.73 7.22
N GLY A 199 4.98 -6.25 6.85
CA GLY A 199 3.79 -6.27 7.70
C GLY A 199 3.83 -5.32 8.92
N ARG A 200 4.78 -4.37 8.97
CA ARG A 200 4.94 -3.45 10.10
C ARG A 200 4.75 -1.98 9.70
N ASP A 201 4.52 -1.18 10.74
CA ASP A 201 4.59 0.27 10.69
C ASP A 201 6.03 0.73 10.46
N THR A 202 6.19 1.80 9.68
CA THR A 202 7.52 2.35 9.36
C THR A 202 8.02 3.35 10.40
N GLY A 203 7.16 3.76 11.34
CA GLY A 203 7.39 4.83 12.31
C GLY A 203 7.13 6.24 11.76
N TYR A 204 6.84 6.35 10.46
CA TYR A 204 6.51 7.61 9.79
C TYR A 204 5.01 7.76 9.58
N HIS A 205 4.57 9.01 9.50
CA HIS A 205 3.16 9.36 9.37
C HIS A 205 2.93 10.35 8.23
N CYS A 206 1.81 10.15 7.56
CA CYS A 206 1.11 11.19 6.83
C CYS A 206 0.02 11.81 7.69
N GLN A 207 -0.57 12.91 7.24
CA GLN A 207 -1.56 13.68 7.98
C GLN A 207 -2.67 14.16 7.05
N ARG A 208 -3.88 14.15 7.58
CA ARG A 208 -5.07 14.78 7.00
C ARG A 208 -5.61 15.80 7.99
N LEU A 209 -6.09 16.93 7.48
CA LEU A 209 -6.83 17.88 8.31
C LEU A 209 -8.25 17.34 8.52
N GLY A 210 -8.55 16.95 9.75
CA GLY A 210 -9.91 16.67 10.20
C GLY A 210 -10.60 17.96 10.64
N TYR A 211 -11.92 17.95 10.59
CA TYR A 211 -12.71 19.00 11.21
C TYR A 211 -14.02 18.43 11.77
N SER A 212 -14.50 19.05 12.84
CA SER A 212 -15.85 18.88 13.35
C SER A 212 -16.52 20.25 13.43
N CYS A 213 -17.85 20.26 13.43
CA CYS A 213 -18.61 21.47 13.63
C CYS A 213 -19.80 21.20 14.54
N THR A 214 -20.00 22.05 15.54
CA THR A 214 -21.14 22.01 16.46
C THR A 214 -21.66 23.43 16.62
N ASP A 215 -22.95 23.64 16.35
CA ASP A 215 -23.62 24.95 16.45
C ASP A 215 -22.93 26.09 15.67
N GLY A 216 -22.21 25.76 14.58
CA GLY A 216 -21.47 26.73 13.76
C GLY A 216 -20.04 27.01 14.24
N ASP A 217 -19.63 26.44 15.38
CA ASP A 217 -18.24 26.46 15.84
C ASP A 217 -17.49 25.28 15.22
N PHE A 218 -16.38 25.59 14.54
CA PHE A 218 -15.54 24.60 13.87
C PHE A 218 -14.29 24.32 14.69
N ASP A 219 -14.01 23.03 14.89
CA ASP A 219 -12.75 22.54 15.43
C ASP A 219 -11.97 21.84 14.32
N PHE A 220 -10.67 22.08 14.28
CA PHE A 220 -9.77 21.50 13.29
C PHE A 220 -8.60 20.81 13.97
N GLU A 221 -8.26 19.63 13.50
CA GLU A 221 -7.18 18.82 14.07
C GLU A 221 -6.38 18.11 12.98
N TRP A 222 -5.09 17.91 13.23
CA TRP A 222 -4.28 17.03 12.40
C TRP A 222 -4.47 15.58 12.82
N ASN A 223 -4.96 14.76 11.90
CA ASN A 223 -5.10 13.32 12.07
C ASN A 223 -3.93 12.60 11.40
N ASP A 224 -3.11 11.92 12.20
CA ASP A 224 -1.99 11.10 11.72
C ASP A 224 -2.49 9.81 11.05
N VAL A 225 -1.92 9.50 9.89
CA VAL A 225 -2.11 8.27 9.13
C VAL A 225 -0.76 7.56 9.09
N ALA A 226 -0.67 6.44 9.79
CA ALA A 226 0.51 5.59 9.81
C ALA A 226 0.91 5.13 8.40
N ILE A 227 2.20 5.19 8.08
CA ILE A 227 2.76 4.59 6.86
C ILE A 227 3.19 3.16 7.20
N ARG A 228 2.63 2.18 6.50
CA ARG A 228 2.89 0.76 6.70
C ARG A 228 3.43 0.12 5.43
N VAL A 229 4.10 -1.00 5.58
CA VAL A 229 4.39 -1.93 4.49
C VAL A 229 3.67 -3.24 4.74
N ASP A 230 3.06 -3.82 3.72
CA ASP A 230 2.45 -5.14 3.85
C ASP A 230 3.50 -6.27 3.84
N GLU A 231 3.04 -7.52 3.91
CA GLU A 231 3.91 -8.71 3.93
C GLU A 231 4.73 -8.89 2.64
N GLU A 232 4.28 -8.28 1.53
CA GLU A 232 4.98 -8.30 0.24
C GLU A 232 5.88 -7.06 0.07
N GLY A 233 5.78 -6.11 1.01
CA GLY A 233 6.56 -4.88 1.07
C GLY A 233 5.93 -3.70 0.33
N ALA A 234 4.71 -3.84 -0.18
CA ALA A 234 4.01 -2.72 -0.80
C ALA A 234 3.61 -1.69 0.25
N VAL A 235 3.75 -0.41 -0.12
CA VAL A 235 3.38 0.72 0.73
C VAL A 235 1.86 0.77 0.91
N ARG A 236 1.42 0.99 2.16
CA ARG A 236 0.04 1.18 2.57
C ARG A 236 -0.06 2.46 3.40
N VAL A 237 -0.84 3.41 2.89
CA VAL A 237 -1.09 4.71 3.55
C VAL A 237 -2.59 4.99 3.55
N ASP A 238 -3.33 4.03 4.09
CA ASP A 238 -4.77 4.05 4.28
C ASP A 238 -5.10 4.42 5.74
N GLY A 239 -6.06 5.33 5.86
CA GLY A 239 -6.72 5.71 7.12
C GLY A 239 -8.20 5.47 6.99
#